data_AF-A0A7Z9VBS2-F1
#
_entry.id   AF-A0A7Z9VBS2-F1
#
_cell.length_a   1.000
_cell.length_b   1.000
_cell.length_c   1.000
_cell.angle_alpha   90.00
_cell.angle_beta   90.00
_cell.angle_gamma   90.00
#
_symmetry.space_group_name_H-M   'P 1'
#
loop_
_entity.id
_entity.type
_entity.pdbx_description
1 polymer ?
#
loop_
_entity_poly.entity_id
_entity_poly.type
_entity_poly.pdbx_seq_one_letter_code
_entity_poly.pdbx_strand_id
1 'polypeptide(L)'
;MGRLTGARTGFCGQTRTPTEGHDRATGALGDRIGAGKPKRRNPHRAGLAVLCSLADDADRNSTASENTGRLEKMVDSTSPRFRTLHWVGDTDGCLHLIDQTLLPEKEQQRIIEQPEQLIEAIQQLVVRGAPAIGVAAAYGLCLAIRGCKDIDTVRSRFREALPALRSARPTAVNLQHMVDRMADLESSAECEHLDGAALKERLLSEARAIDEQDQQCCLAIGESGASLIADGATVLTHCNAGALATAGTGTALSVLYEAWKQGKRFQVLAGETRPLLQGSRLTAWELQKNGIPVEVICDGAAG
;
A
#
# COMPACT_ATOMS: atom_id res chain seq x y z
N MET A 1 -13.84 16.47 -67.50
CA MET A 1 -14.57 15.63 -68.47
C MET A 1 -14.37 14.17 -68.04
N GLY A 2 -15.44 13.45 -67.69
CA GLY A 2 -15.36 12.05 -67.24
C GLY A 2 -16.45 11.69 -66.24
N ARG A 3 -17.60 11.22 -66.76
CA ARG A 3 -18.68 10.56 -66.01
C ARG A 3 -18.44 9.05 -66.02
N LEU A 4 -18.67 8.37 -64.90
CA LEU A 4 -19.02 6.93 -64.78
C LEU A 4 -19.94 6.83 -63.53
N THR A 5 -21.26 6.61 -63.63
CA THR A 5 -21.98 5.31 -63.63
C THR A 5 -21.57 4.41 -62.44
N GLY A 6 -22.42 3.84 -61.57
CA GLY A 6 -23.87 3.66 -61.46
C GLY A 6 -24.14 2.44 -60.55
N ALA A 7 -25.35 2.37 -59.96
CA ALA A 7 -26.03 1.21 -59.32
C ALA A 7 -25.54 0.74 -57.91
N ARG A 8 -26.32 0.98 -56.84
CA ARG A 8 -27.40 0.15 -56.22
C ARG A 8 -26.86 -1.07 -55.44
N THR A 9 -27.13 -1.20 -54.15
CA THR A 9 -28.40 -1.75 -53.62
C THR A 9 -28.61 -1.37 -52.15
N GLY A 10 -29.86 -1.11 -51.78
CA GLY A 10 -30.32 -1.05 -50.40
C GLY A 10 -31.22 -2.24 -50.09
N PHE A 11 -31.41 -2.54 -48.80
CA PHE A 11 -32.65 -3.12 -48.29
C PHE A 11 -32.82 -2.75 -46.82
N CYS A 12 -33.92 -2.06 -46.54
CA CYS A 12 -34.45 -1.71 -45.23
C CYS A 12 -35.69 -2.59 -45.02
N GLY A 13 -35.87 -3.12 -43.81
CA GLY A 13 -37.05 -3.90 -43.44
C GLY A 13 -37.22 -3.99 -41.93
N GLN A 14 -38.24 -3.31 -41.43
CA GLN A 14 -38.56 -3.03 -40.03
C GLN A 14 -39.47 -4.10 -39.39
N THR A 15 -39.28 -4.28 -38.07
CA THR A 15 -40.30 -4.43 -36.99
C THR A 15 -41.23 -5.66 -36.91
N ARG A 16 -41.28 -6.30 -35.73
CA ARG A 16 -42.37 -6.29 -34.71
C ARG A 16 -42.37 -7.56 -33.83
N THR A 17 -42.40 -7.37 -32.50
CA THR A 17 -42.93 -8.28 -31.46
C THR A 17 -44.48 -8.22 -31.45
N PRO A 18 -45.26 -9.16 -30.85
CA PRO A 18 -45.49 -9.22 -29.37
C PRO A 18 -45.98 -10.56 -28.73
N THR A 19 -45.98 -10.62 -27.36
CA THR A 19 -46.96 -11.24 -26.38
C THR A 19 -47.29 -12.75 -26.44
N GLU A 20 -47.74 -13.52 -25.43
CA GLU A 20 -48.00 -13.52 -23.96
C GLU A 20 -48.50 -14.95 -23.57
N GLY A 21 -48.60 -15.29 -22.27
CA GLY A 21 -49.53 -16.33 -21.72
C GLY A 21 -48.87 -17.48 -20.93
N HIS A 22 -48.88 -17.48 -19.58
CA HIS A 22 -49.89 -18.05 -18.64
C HIS A 22 -49.93 -19.60 -18.56
N ASP A 23 -49.58 -20.19 -17.41
CA ASP A 23 -50.55 -20.87 -16.52
C ASP A 23 -49.99 -21.37 -15.18
N ARG A 24 -50.87 -21.41 -14.17
CA ARG A 24 -50.68 -21.89 -12.78
C ARG A 24 -51.20 -23.33 -12.64
N ALA A 25 -50.73 -24.10 -11.62
CA ALA A 25 -51.52 -24.95 -10.70
C ALA A 25 -50.63 -25.99 -9.94
N THR A 26 -50.47 -25.87 -8.62
CA THR A 26 -51.03 -26.74 -7.52
C THR A 26 -50.45 -28.15 -7.35
N GLY A 27 -50.14 -28.54 -6.08
CA GLY A 27 -50.37 -29.92 -5.62
C GLY A 27 -49.32 -30.57 -4.69
N ALA A 28 -49.51 -30.39 -3.39
CA ALA A 28 -49.45 -31.37 -2.27
C ALA A 28 -48.34 -32.45 -2.13
N LEU A 29 -47.77 -32.42 -0.92
CA LEU A 29 -47.38 -33.50 0.01
C LEU A 29 -47.22 -34.95 -0.47
N GLY A 30 -46.10 -35.56 -0.06
CA GLY A 30 -45.93 -37.00 0.04
C GLY A 30 -44.63 -37.41 0.75
N ASP A 31 -44.67 -37.48 2.09
CA ASP A 31 -43.68 -38.17 2.91
C ASP A 31 -43.54 -39.65 2.51
N ARG A 32 -42.31 -40.12 2.28
CA ARG A 32 -41.94 -41.52 2.55
C ARG A 32 -40.49 -41.65 3.02
N ILE A 33 -40.42 -42.17 4.24
CA ILE A 33 -39.27 -42.64 5.00
C ILE A 33 -38.58 -43.80 4.27
N GLY A 34 -37.25 -43.77 4.18
CA GLY A 34 -36.43 -44.86 3.65
C GLY A 34 -35.05 -44.89 4.32
N ALA A 35 -34.82 -45.90 5.15
CA ALA A 35 -33.62 -46.12 5.95
C ALA A 35 -32.37 -46.44 5.12
N GLY A 36 -31.19 -45.97 5.56
CA GLY A 36 -29.90 -46.35 5.01
C GLY A 36 -28.73 -46.01 5.95
N LYS A 37 -28.15 -47.04 6.57
CA LYS A 37 -26.98 -47.00 7.49
C LYS A 37 -25.65 -46.62 6.78
N PRO A 38 -24.58 -46.30 7.54
CA PRO A 38 -23.55 -45.32 7.15
C PRO A 38 -22.36 -45.92 6.38
N LYS A 39 -21.67 -45.09 5.59
CA LYS A 39 -20.36 -45.40 4.97
C LYS A 39 -19.25 -44.50 5.53
N ARG A 40 -18.38 -45.15 6.32
CA ARG A 40 -16.90 -45.10 6.42
C ARG A 40 -16.13 -43.80 6.06
N ARG A 41 -15.38 -43.30 7.07
CA ARG A 41 -13.91 -42.98 7.14
C ARG A 41 -13.18 -42.81 5.79
N ASN A 42 -12.25 -41.88 5.54
CA ASN A 42 -11.15 -41.26 6.32
C ASN A 42 -10.43 -40.23 5.36
N PRO A 43 -9.23 -39.67 5.62
CA PRO A 43 -8.83 -38.58 6.52
C PRO A 43 -8.07 -37.45 5.75
N HIS A 44 -7.34 -36.58 6.47
CA HIS A 44 -6.33 -35.59 6.05
C HIS A 44 -6.75 -34.10 6.05
N ARG A 45 -6.45 -33.42 7.16
CA ARG A 45 -5.43 -32.33 7.21
C ARG A 45 -5.21 -31.89 8.67
N ALA A 46 -4.25 -32.54 9.34
CA ALA A 46 -3.29 -31.82 10.17
C ALA A 46 -2.42 -31.00 9.19
N GLY A 47 -1.99 -29.77 9.43
CA GLY A 47 -1.67 -29.08 10.66
C GLY A 47 -0.26 -28.53 10.47
N LEU A 48 -0.05 -27.23 10.58
CA LEU A 48 1.19 -26.63 11.09
C LEU A 48 0.98 -25.13 11.32
N ALA A 49 0.53 -24.82 12.54
CA ALA A 49 0.89 -23.56 13.20
C ALA A 49 2.30 -23.75 13.78
N VAL A 50 3.17 -22.77 13.60
CA VAL A 50 4.42 -22.68 14.36
C VAL A 50 4.36 -21.35 15.12
N LEU A 51 3.93 -21.47 16.38
CA LEU A 51 4.15 -20.49 17.43
C LEU A 51 5.52 -20.78 18.03
N CYS A 52 6.37 -19.76 18.11
CA CYS A 52 7.58 -19.79 18.93
C CYS A 52 7.30 -18.99 20.20
N SER A 53 7.25 -19.69 21.33
CA SER A 53 7.27 -19.22 22.71
C SER A 53 8.46 -19.96 23.36
N LEU A 54 9.33 -19.43 24.21
CA LEU A 54 9.19 -18.62 25.43
C LEU A 54 10.61 -18.11 25.78
N ALA A 55 10.72 -17.01 26.54
CA ALA A 55 11.32 -17.02 27.89
C ALA A 55 11.36 -15.59 28.46
N ASP A 56 10.63 -15.42 29.56
CA ASP A 56 10.82 -14.35 30.54
C ASP A 56 12.12 -14.59 31.33
N ASP A 57 12.85 -13.53 31.67
CA ASP A 57 13.06 -13.17 33.07
C ASP A 57 13.65 -11.75 33.23
N ALA A 58 13.28 -11.13 34.33
CA ALA A 58 13.35 -9.71 34.63
C ALA A 58 14.74 -9.19 35.07
N ASP A 59 15.02 -7.91 34.81
CA ASP A 59 15.40 -7.01 35.91
C ASP A 59 15.19 -5.52 35.59
N ARG A 60 14.89 -4.75 36.64
CA ARG A 60 14.41 -3.36 36.58
C ARG A 60 15.56 -2.35 36.61
N ASN A 61 15.26 -1.20 35.99
CA ASN A 61 15.52 0.17 36.45
C ASN A 61 16.66 0.97 35.77
N SER A 62 16.30 2.23 35.51
CA SER A 62 17.12 3.39 35.16
C SER A 62 17.22 3.82 33.68
N THR A 63 16.88 5.10 33.51
CA THR A 63 17.30 6.08 32.49
C THR A 63 16.71 6.02 31.08
N ALA A 64 15.44 6.44 31.01
CA ALA A 64 14.73 6.94 29.82
C ALA A 64 15.37 8.18 29.12
N SER A 65 16.63 8.52 29.43
CA SER A 65 17.39 9.62 28.82
C SER A 65 18.48 9.13 27.87
N GLU A 66 18.81 7.83 27.85
CA GLU A 66 19.86 7.27 26.98
C GLU A 66 19.31 6.67 25.68
N ASN A 67 17.99 6.45 25.60
CA ASN A 67 17.38 5.79 24.44
C ASN A 67 17.22 6.71 23.22
N THR A 68 17.20 8.03 23.42
CA THR A 68 17.12 9.02 22.33
C THR A 68 18.44 9.11 21.54
N GLY A 69 19.58 8.89 22.21
CA GLY A 69 20.91 8.96 21.59
C GLY A 69 21.37 7.67 20.89
N ARG A 70 20.67 6.55 21.09
CA ARG A 70 21.01 5.26 20.48
C ARG A 70 20.32 5.02 19.13
N LEU A 71 19.19 5.68 18.87
CA LEU A 71 18.50 5.67 17.58
C LEU A 71 19.22 6.51 16.51
N GLU A 72 20.02 7.51 16.91
CA GLU A 72 20.82 8.33 15.98
C GLU A 72 22.14 7.68 15.54
N LYS A 73 22.56 6.56 16.16
CA LYS A 73 23.84 5.88 15.88
C LYS A 73 23.64 4.44 15.40
N MET A 74 22.89 4.26 14.32
CA MET A 74 23.08 3.16 13.37
C MET A 74 22.32 3.43 12.07
N VAL A 75 22.57 4.59 11.46
CA VAL A 75 22.27 4.72 10.03
C VAL A 75 23.33 3.88 9.31
N ASP A 76 23.00 2.62 9.03
CA ASP A 76 23.71 1.82 8.03
C ASP A 76 23.84 2.72 6.79
N SER A 77 25.07 2.94 6.32
CA SER A 77 25.40 3.93 5.28
C SER A 77 24.78 3.63 3.91
N THR A 78 23.86 2.66 3.86
CA THR A 78 23.33 1.99 2.67
C THR A 78 21.80 1.87 2.65
N SER A 79 21.06 2.34 3.68
CA SER A 79 19.61 2.58 3.55
C SER A 79 19.35 3.86 2.76
N PRO A 80 18.20 3.99 2.04
CA PRO A 80 17.84 5.23 1.38
C PRO A 80 18.03 6.41 2.33
N ARG A 81 18.79 7.42 1.92
CA ARG A 81 19.16 8.58 2.76
C ARG A 81 17.98 9.49 3.12
N PHE A 82 16.75 9.01 2.98
CA PHE A 82 15.50 9.71 3.20
C PHE A 82 14.40 8.70 3.56
N ARG A 83 13.37 9.15 4.28
CA ARG A 83 12.14 8.40 4.50
C ARG A 83 10.99 9.10 3.81
N THR A 84 10.27 8.35 2.98
CA THR A 84 9.10 8.84 2.22
C THR A 84 8.00 9.35 3.14
N LEU A 85 7.73 8.60 4.21
CA LEU A 85 6.80 8.95 5.28
C LEU A 85 7.25 8.32 6.60
N HIS A 86 6.86 8.92 7.73
CA HIS A 86 6.99 8.33 9.07
C HIS A 86 6.12 9.07 10.08
N TRP A 87 5.66 8.36 11.11
CA TRP A 87 4.95 8.96 12.23
C TRP A 87 5.91 9.54 13.28
N VAL A 88 5.59 10.71 13.82
CA VAL A 88 6.35 11.38 14.87
C VAL A 88 5.45 11.57 16.09
N GLY A 89 5.85 10.99 17.23
CA GLY A 89 5.13 11.08 18.50
C GLY A 89 4.33 9.82 18.84
N ASP A 90 3.46 9.96 19.84
CA ASP A 90 2.53 8.93 20.33
C ASP A 90 1.17 9.06 19.62
N THR A 91 0.08 8.68 20.29
CA THR A 91 -1.28 8.78 19.76
C THR A 91 -1.74 10.20 19.41
N ASP A 92 -1.05 11.24 19.88
CA ASP A 92 -1.34 12.64 19.55
C ASP A 92 -0.28 13.29 18.63
N GLY A 93 0.58 12.45 18.07
CA GLY A 93 1.61 12.80 17.09
C GLY A 93 1.09 13.21 15.72
N CYS A 94 1.98 13.22 14.73
CA CYS A 94 1.67 13.62 13.36
C CYS A 94 2.44 12.80 12.32
N LEU A 95 1.98 12.85 11.07
CA LEU A 95 2.62 12.17 9.95
C LEU A 95 3.54 13.14 9.21
N HIS A 96 4.81 12.80 9.08
CA HIS A 96 5.76 13.52 8.23
C HIS A 96 5.87 12.78 6.89
N LEU A 97 5.83 13.50 5.77
CA LEU A 97 6.03 12.93 4.43
C LEU A 97 6.84 13.86 3.52
N ILE A 98 7.56 13.29 2.55
CA ILE A 98 8.26 14.07 1.52
C ILE A 98 7.25 14.57 0.49
N ASP A 99 7.34 15.86 0.15
CA ASP A 99 6.58 16.44 -0.94
C ASP A 99 7.17 16.04 -2.30
N GLN A 100 6.62 14.96 -2.88
CA GLN A 100 7.10 14.46 -4.17
C GLN A 100 6.75 15.38 -5.34
N THR A 101 5.89 16.40 -5.15
CA THR A 101 5.59 17.37 -6.21
C THR A 101 6.75 18.36 -6.43
N LEU A 102 7.61 18.53 -5.43
CA LEU A 102 8.75 19.45 -5.47
C LEU A 102 10.05 18.78 -5.91
N LEU A 103 10.06 17.45 -6.05
CA LEU A 103 11.20 16.71 -6.57
C LEU A 103 11.27 16.80 -8.10
N PRO A 104 12.48 16.84 -8.69
CA PRO A 104 13.80 16.71 -8.04
C PRO A 104 14.39 18.02 -7.48
N GLU A 105 13.77 19.17 -7.74
CA GLU A 105 14.36 20.49 -7.49
C GLU A 105 14.53 20.79 -5.99
N LYS A 106 13.61 20.31 -5.16
CA LYS A 106 13.60 20.57 -3.72
C LYS A 106 13.07 19.39 -2.93
N GLU A 107 13.91 18.89 -2.04
CA GLU A 107 13.50 17.95 -1.00
C GLU A 107 12.91 18.73 0.18
N GLN A 108 11.61 18.57 0.42
CA GLN A 108 10.91 19.22 1.52
C GLN A 108 9.94 18.24 2.16
N GLN A 109 9.93 18.22 3.50
CA GLN A 109 8.93 17.49 4.26
C GLN A 109 7.68 18.35 4.51
N ARG A 110 6.51 17.73 4.44
CA ARG A 110 5.24 18.26 4.95
C ARG A 110 4.88 17.54 6.24
N ILE A 111 4.41 18.31 7.21
CA ILE A 111 3.85 17.81 8.46
C ILE A 111 2.34 17.76 8.26
N ILE A 112 1.76 16.58 8.46
CA ILE A 112 0.35 16.29 8.27
C ILE A 112 -0.25 15.99 9.64
N GLU A 113 -1.17 16.85 10.03
CA GLU A 113 -1.73 16.91 11.37
C GLU A 113 -3.22 16.55 11.40
N GLN A 114 -3.88 16.59 10.24
CA GLN A 114 -5.31 16.35 10.07
C GLN A 114 -5.57 15.44 8.86
N PRO A 115 -6.62 14.59 8.89
CA PRO A 115 -6.98 13.71 7.79
C PRO A 115 -7.22 14.45 6.46
N GLU A 116 -7.80 15.65 6.50
CA GLU A 116 -8.13 16.44 5.31
C GLU A 116 -6.85 16.85 4.56
N GLN A 117 -5.80 17.22 5.29
CA GLN A 117 -4.49 17.54 4.73
C GLN A 117 -3.86 16.31 4.07
N LEU A 118 -4.05 15.12 4.65
CA LEU A 118 -3.56 13.88 4.06
C LEU A 118 -4.32 13.54 2.76
N ILE A 119 -5.64 13.66 2.78
CA ILE A 119 -6.48 13.40 1.60
C ILE A 119 -6.06 14.33 0.45
N GLU A 120 -5.86 15.62 0.75
CA GLU A 120 -5.33 16.58 -0.23
C GLU A 120 -3.95 16.15 -0.75
N ALA A 121 -3.04 15.76 0.14
CA ALA A 121 -1.70 15.30 -0.22
C ALA A 121 -1.73 14.06 -1.14
N ILE A 122 -2.63 13.11 -0.90
CA ILE A 122 -2.82 11.92 -1.75
C ILE A 122 -3.37 12.33 -3.12
N GLN A 123 -4.37 13.22 -3.16
CA GLN A 123 -5.02 13.67 -4.40
C GLN A 123 -4.08 14.51 -5.28
N GLN A 124 -3.27 15.36 -4.66
CA GLN A 124 -2.27 16.19 -5.33
C GLN A 124 -0.97 15.46 -5.67
N LEU A 125 -0.87 14.15 -5.35
CA LEU A 125 0.32 13.33 -5.58
C LEU A 125 1.56 13.81 -4.83
N VAL A 126 1.37 14.50 -3.70
CA VAL A 126 2.43 14.82 -2.73
C VAL A 126 3.00 13.53 -2.15
N VAL A 127 2.12 12.58 -1.83
CA VAL A 127 2.47 11.19 -1.54
C VAL A 127 1.79 10.27 -2.56
N ARG A 128 2.55 9.30 -3.09
CA ARG A 128 2.11 8.41 -4.15
C ARG A 128 2.91 7.12 -4.13
N GLY A 129 2.46 6.14 -4.92
CA GLY A 129 2.92 4.75 -4.83
C GLY A 129 1.94 3.94 -3.99
N ALA A 130 1.52 2.77 -4.51
CA ALA A 130 0.40 2.04 -3.94
C ALA A 130 0.64 1.63 -2.47
N PRO A 131 1.83 1.16 -2.07
CA PRO A 131 2.11 0.89 -0.67
C PRO A 131 2.19 2.16 0.19
N ALA A 132 2.91 3.20 -0.25
CA ALA A 132 3.05 4.44 0.51
C ALA A 132 1.70 5.10 0.84
N ILE A 133 0.76 5.16 -0.11
CA ILE A 133 -0.57 5.74 0.15
C ILE A 133 -1.43 4.85 1.06
N GLY A 134 -1.21 3.54 1.08
CA GLY A 134 -1.87 2.62 2.01
C GLY A 134 -1.40 2.84 3.44
N VAL A 135 -0.09 2.89 3.65
CA VAL A 135 0.52 3.18 4.95
C VAL A 135 0.09 4.58 5.43
N ALA A 136 0.15 5.58 4.55
CA ALA A 136 -0.29 6.93 4.87
C ALA A 136 -1.76 6.96 5.30
N ALA A 137 -2.67 6.26 4.61
CA ALA A 137 -4.09 6.22 4.96
C ALA A 137 -4.36 5.57 6.32
N ALA A 138 -3.59 4.54 6.72
CA ALA A 138 -3.68 3.97 8.06
C ALA A 138 -3.30 5.00 9.14
N TYR A 139 -2.22 5.76 8.94
CA TYR A 139 -1.88 6.90 9.79
C TYR A 139 -2.93 8.02 9.73
N GLY A 140 -3.59 8.22 8.58
CA GLY A 140 -4.69 9.16 8.41
C GLY A 140 -5.85 8.92 9.39
N LEU A 141 -6.17 7.65 9.67
CA LEU A 141 -7.17 7.29 10.67
C LEU A 141 -6.70 7.60 12.10
N CYS A 142 -5.40 7.48 12.37
CA CYS A 142 -4.81 7.90 13.65
C CYS A 142 -4.89 9.42 13.83
N LEU A 143 -4.66 10.20 12.76
CA LEU A 143 -4.85 11.66 12.78
C LEU A 143 -6.31 12.05 13.09
N ALA A 144 -7.30 11.27 12.63
CA ALA A 144 -8.72 11.57 12.83
C ALA A 144 -9.15 11.54 14.31
N ILE A 145 -8.48 10.70 15.10
CA ILE A 145 -8.76 10.50 16.54
C ILE A 145 -7.77 11.22 17.45
N ARG A 146 -6.84 11.99 16.87
CA ARG A 146 -5.90 12.83 17.61
C ARG A 146 -6.64 13.81 18.53
N GLY A 147 -6.15 13.96 19.76
CA GLY A 147 -6.73 14.79 20.81
C GLY A 147 -8.03 14.27 21.42
N CYS A 148 -8.60 13.17 20.90
CA CYS A 148 -9.79 12.54 21.49
C CYS A 148 -9.41 11.80 22.77
N LYS A 149 -10.32 11.82 23.76
CA LYS A 149 -10.08 11.24 25.09
C LYS A 149 -11.06 10.13 25.44
N ASP A 150 -12.35 10.38 25.27
CA ASP A 150 -13.40 9.40 25.54
C ASP A 150 -13.60 8.43 24.37
N ILE A 151 -14.02 7.22 24.71
CA ILE A 151 -14.16 6.11 23.76
C ILE A 151 -15.20 6.41 22.67
N ASP A 152 -16.30 7.08 23.01
CA ASP A 152 -17.38 7.37 22.07
C ASP A 152 -16.91 8.35 20.99
N THR A 153 -16.20 9.40 21.39
CA THR A 153 -15.60 10.36 20.45
C THR A 153 -14.52 9.70 19.59
N VAL A 154 -13.64 8.88 20.18
CA VAL A 154 -12.63 8.13 19.41
C VAL A 154 -13.29 7.29 18.31
N ARG A 155 -14.31 6.48 18.66
CA ARG A 155 -15.00 5.62 17.68
C ARG A 155 -15.77 6.43 16.64
N SER A 156 -16.47 7.50 17.04
CA SER A 156 -17.22 8.35 16.11
C SER A 156 -16.28 8.97 15.08
N ARG A 157 -15.22 9.63 15.53
CA ARG A 157 -14.25 10.32 14.67
C ARG A 157 -13.48 9.36 13.75
N PHE A 158 -13.11 8.20 14.26
CA PHE A 158 -12.49 7.14 13.46
C PHE A 158 -13.41 6.71 12.30
N ARG A 159 -14.67 6.39 12.62
CA ARG A 159 -15.65 5.89 11.64
C ARG A 159 -16.07 6.96 10.64
N GLU A 160 -16.19 8.21 11.07
CA GLU A 160 -16.45 9.36 10.19
C GLU A 160 -15.36 9.55 9.13
N ALA A 161 -14.10 9.27 9.47
CA ALA A 161 -12.96 9.44 8.56
C ALA A 161 -12.83 8.30 7.52
N LEU A 162 -13.36 7.10 7.80
CA LEU A 162 -13.23 5.92 6.93
C LEU A 162 -13.65 6.18 5.47
N PRO A 163 -14.85 6.74 5.17
CA PRO A 163 -15.29 6.92 3.78
C PRO A 163 -14.42 7.93 3.02
N ALA A 164 -14.01 9.01 3.68
CA ALA A 164 -13.22 10.08 3.07
C ALA A 164 -11.80 9.58 2.74
N LEU A 165 -11.14 8.87 3.66
CA LEU A 165 -9.83 8.29 3.39
C LEU A 165 -9.91 7.19 2.33
N ARG A 166 -10.87 6.25 2.44
CA ARG A 166 -11.07 5.17 1.46
C ARG A 166 -11.26 5.70 0.03
N SER A 167 -11.97 6.82 -0.12
CA SER A 167 -12.28 7.44 -1.42
C SER A 167 -11.27 8.50 -1.87
N ALA A 168 -10.21 8.77 -1.10
CA ALA A 168 -9.18 9.75 -1.46
C ALA A 168 -8.58 9.49 -2.85
N ARG A 169 -8.46 8.21 -3.23
CA ARG A 169 -8.13 7.78 -4.59
C ARG A 169 -8.84 6.46 -4.94
N PRO A 170 -10.02 6.48 -5.58
CA PRO A 170 -10.91 5.31 -5.70
C PRO A 170 -10.35 4.09 -6.45
N THR A 171 -9.27 4.24 -7.20
CA THR A 171 -8.60 3.14 -7.91
C THR A 171 -7.41 2.55 -7.14
N ALA A 172 -7.04 3.14 -6.00
CA ALA A 172 -5.94 2.67 -5.16
C ALA A 172 -6.40 1.53 -4.25
N VAL A 173 -6.37 0.30 -4.76
CA VAL A 173 -6.77 -0.91 -4.00
C VAL A 173 -5.96 -1.08 -2.72
N ASN A 174 -4.64 -0.85 -2.75
CA ASN A 174 -3.80 -0.90 -1.54
C ASN A 174 -4.26 0.08 -0.46
N LEU A 175 -4.69 1.28 -0.86
CA LEU A 175 -5.24 2.26 0.08
C LEU A 175 -6.48 1.70 0.76
N GLN A 176 -7.43 1.23 -0.04
CA GLN A 176 -8.69 0.67 0.46
C GLN A 176 -8.43 -0.50 1.38
N HIS A 177 -7.53 -1.41 1.01
CA HIS A 177 -7.19 -2.56 1.83
C HIS A 177 -6.60 -2.18 3.19
N MET A 178 -5.74 -1.15 3.27
CA MET A 178 -5.18 -0.70 4.54
C MET A 178 -6.23 0.03 5.41
N VAL A 179 -7.14 0.80 4.80
CA VAL A 179 -8.28 1.38 5.51
C VAL A 179 -9.20 0.29 6.06
N ASP A 180 -9.43 -0.77 5.29
CA ASP A 180 -10.28 -1.91 5.68
C ASP A 180 -9.68 -2.68 6.84
N ARG A 181 -8.37 -2.95 6.78
CA ARG A 181 -7.63 -3.58 7.88
C ARG A 181 -7.78 -2.82 9.20
N MET A 182 -7.68 -1.48 9.15
CA MET A 182 -7.86 -0.64 10.34
C MET A 182 -9.32 -0.66 10.84
N ALA A 183 -10.29 -0.65 9.94
CA ALA A 183 -11.71 -0.76 10.28
C ALA A 183 -12.05 -2.11 10.93
N ASP A 184 -11.56 -3.20 10.34
CA ASP A 184 -11.73 -4.57 10.85
C ASP A 184 -11.15 -4.68 12.25
N LEU A 185 -9.95 -4.11 12.47
CA LEU A 185 -9.33 -4.06 13.80
C LEU A 185 -10.20 -3.30 14.82
N GLU A 186 -10.67 -2.09 14.50
CA GLU A 186 -11.51 -1.28 15.41
C GLU A 186 -12.79 -2.02 15.83
N SER A 187 -13.35 -2.82 14.92
CA SER A 187 -14.55 -3.62 15.12
C SER A 187 -14.32 -4.99 15.75
N SER A 188 -13.06 -5.40 15.94
CA SER A 188 -12.71 -6.72 16.46
C SER A 188 -13.06 -6.87 17.95
N ALA A 189 -13.28 -8.11 18.38
CA ALA A 189 -13.53 -8.44 19.80
C ALA A 189 -12.39 -7.99 20.73
N GLU A 190 -11.15 -7.91 20.21
CA GLU A 190 -10.00 -7.44 20.98
C GLU A 190 -10.11 -5.94 21.31
N CYS A 191 -10.77 -5.16 20.47
CA CYS A 191 -10.99 -3.73 20.67
C CYS A 191 -12.30 -3.40 21.38
N GLU A 192 -13.18 -4.39 21.65
CA GLU A 192 -14.54 -4.16 22.14
C GLU A 192 -14.56 -3.48 23.52
N HIS A 193 -13.68 -3.91 24.43
CA HIS A 193 -13.66 -3.46 25.82
C HIS A 193 -12.54 -2.45 26.14
N LEU A 194 -11.84 -1.95 25.12
CA LEU A 194 -10.81 -0.94 25.31
C LEU A 194 -11.45 0.43 25.62
N ASP A 195 -10.80 1.18 26.52
CA ASP A 195 -11.09 2.60 26.68
C ASP A 195 -10.51 3.43 25.52
N GLY A 196 -10.79 4.73 25.50
CA GLY A 196 -10.36 5.61 24.40
C GLY A 196 -8.85 5.68 24.22
N ALA A 197 -8.08 5.70 25.32
CA ALA A 197 -6.62 5.76 25.26
C ALA A 197 -6.02 4.45 24.75
N ALA A 198 -6.51 3.31 25.25
CA ALA A 198 -6.07 1.99 24.83
C ALA A 198 -6.43 1.71 23.36
N LEU A 199 -7.62 2.13 22.90
CA LEU A 199 -8.01 2.00 21.50
C LEU A 199 -7.12 2.84 20.57
N LYS A 200 -6.81 4.09 20.94
CA LYS A 200 -5.88 4.94 20.17
C LYS A 200 -4.51 4.30 20.04
N GLU A 201 -3.95 3.80 21.15
CA GLU A 201 -2.64 3.15 21.13
C GLU A 201 -2.67 1.88 20.27
N ARG A 202 -3.74 1.09 20.36
CA ARG A 202 -3.89 -0.12 19.55
C ARG A 202 -3.93 0.19 18.05
N LEU A 203 -4.71 1.19 17.66
CA LEU A 203 -4.79 1.62 16.26
C LEU A 203 -3.46 2.19 15.75
N LEU A 204 -2.77 3.00 16.56
CA LEU A 204 -1.44 3.50 16.19
C LEU A 204 -0.42 2.36 16.06
N SER A 205 -0.46 1.38 16.96
CA SER A 205 0.39 0.19 16.89
C SER A 205 0.13 -0.59 15.60
N GLU A 206 -1.12 -0.72 15.16
CA GLU A 206 -1.45 -1.39 13.90
C GLU A 206 -0.95 -0.59 12.68
N ALA A 207 -1.12 0.73 12.69
CA ALA A 207 -0.60 1.58 11.61
C ALA A 207 0.93 1.47 11.49
N ARG A 208 1.64 1.42 12.64
CA ARG A 208 3.09 1.15 12.68
C ARG A 208 3.44 -0.26 12.19
N ALA A 209 2.62 -1.26 12.53
CA ALA A 209 2.82 -2.62 12.03
C ALA A 209 2.62 -2.72 10.50
N ILE A 210 1.65 -1.99 9.93
CA ILE A 210 1.45 -1.87 8.49
C ILE A 210 2.68 -1.26 7.82
N ASP A 211 3.20 -0.17 8.38
CA ASP A 211 4.42 0.51 7.94
C ASP A 211 5.63 -0.45 7.96
N GLU A 212 5.87 -1.10 9.10
CA GLU A 212 6.99 -2.04 9.27
C GLU A 212 6.88 -3.24 8.35
N GLN A 213 5.69 -3.81 8.16
CA GLN A 213 5.47 -4.92 7.24
C GLN A 213 5.79 -4.53 5.79
N ASP A 214 5.44 -3.31 5.36
CA ASP A 214 5.81 -2.83 4.03
C ASP A 214 7.33 -2.69 3.90
N GLN A 215 8.02 -2.16 4.93
CA GLN A 215 9.48 -2.07 4.95
C GLN A 215 10.14 -3.46 4.84
N GLN A 216 9.66 -4.44 5.60
CA GLN A 216 10.15 -5.81 5.55
C GLN A 216 9.89 -6.46 4.19
N CYS A 217 8.70 -6.26 3.61
CA CYS A 217 8.37 -6.75 2.26
C CYS A 217 9.33 -6.16 1.21
N CYS A 218 9.57 -4.84 1.27
CA CYS A 218 10.49 -4.16 0.36
C CYS A 218 11.91 -4.74 0.43
N LEU A 219 12.42 -4.97 1.64
CA LEU A 219 13.73 -5.57 1.85
C LEU A 219 13.80 -7.00 1.30
N ALA A 220 12.82 -7.84 1.63
CA ALA A 220 12.76 -9.22 1.17
C ALA A 220 12.70 -9.33 -0.37
N ILE A 221 11.97 -8.43 -1.03
CA ILE A 221 11.96 -8.32 -2.51
C ILE A 221 13.36 -7.97 -3.02
N GLY A 222 14.02 -7.00 -2.39
CA GLY A 222 15.37 -6.56 -2.74
C GLY A 222 16.39 -7.70 -2.65
N GLU A 223 16.45 -8.37 -1.50
CA GLU A 223 17.35 -9.51 -1.24
C GLU A 223 17.11 -10.67 -2.20
N SER A 224 15.85 -10.99 -2.46
CA SER A 224 15.47 -12.09 -3.37
C SER A 224 15.87 -11.78 -4.82
N GLY A 225 15.73 -10.53 -5.25
CA GLY A 225 16.01 -10.12 -6.63
C GLY A 225 17.47 -9.74 -6.88
N ALA A 226 18.25 -9.36 -5.86
CA ALA A 226 19.59 -8.81 -6.02
C ALA A 226 20.53 -9.74 -6.80
N SER A 227 20.37 -11.05 -6.63
CA SER A 227 21.15 -12.07 -7.34
C SER A 227 20.96 -12.03 -8.86
N LEU A 228 19.81 -11.54 -9.35
CA LEU A 228 19.46 -11.47 -10.78
C LEU A 228 20.18 -10.35 -11.53
N ILE A 229 20.71 -9.34 -10.81
CA ILE A 229 21.50 -8.28 -11.41
C ILE A 229 22.94 -8.78 -11.60
N ALA A 230 23.44 -8.80 -12.82
CA ALA A 230 24.84 -9.14 -13.09
C ALA A 230 25.76 -7.94 -12.84
N ASP A 231 27.02 -8.20 -12.46
CA ASP A 231 28.06 -7.16 -12.47
C ASP A 231 28.32 -6.69 -13.91
N GLY A 232 28.47 -5.39 -14.11
CA GLY A 232 28.58 -4.74 -15.42
C GLY A 232 27.28 -4.67 -16.22
N ALA A 233 26.12 -5.03 -15.64
CA ALA A 233 24.85 -5.00 -16.35
C ALA A 233 24.38 -3.58 -16.72
N THR A 234 23.46 -3.52 -17.69
CA THR A 234 22.60 -2.36 -17.93
C THR A 234 21.17 -2.77 -17.61
N VAL A 235 20.53 -2.07 -16.67
CA VAL A 235 19.18 -2.39 -16.19
C VAL A 235 18.22 -1.31 -16.65
N LEU A 236 17.19 -1.68 -17.42
CA LEU A 236 16.10 -0.79 -17.77
C LEU A 236 14.99 -0.86 -16.70
N THR A 237 14.52 0.29 -16.23
CA THR A 237 13.37 0.39 -15.33
C THR A 237 12.37 1.44 -15.83
N HIS A 238 11.14 1.36 -15.36
CA HIS A 238 10.04 2.22 -15.78
C HIS A 238 9.21 2.69 -14.57
N CYS A 239 8.67 3.91 -14.65
CA CYS A 239 7.99 4.59 -13.55
C CYS A 239 8.91 4.78 -12.32
N ASN A 240 8.32 4.81 -11.13
CA ASN A 240 9.01 4.85 -9.85
C ASN A 240 8.41 3.79 -8.92
N ALA A 241 9.19 2.75 -8.68
CA ALA A 241 8.86 1.60 -7.83
C ALA A 241 9.97 1.38 -6.79
N GLY A 242 10.43 2.49 -6.23
CA GLY A 242 11.47 2.52 -5.22
C GLY A 242 10.99 3.11 -3.90
N ALA A 243 11.92 3.68 -3.13
CA ALA A 243 11.63 4.10 -1.77
C ALA A 243 10.53 5.17 -1.71
N LEU A 244 10.49 6.09 -2.68
CA LEU A 244 9.43 7.12 -2.76
C LEU A 244 8.03 6.55 -3.00
N ALA A 245 7.90 5.31 -3.48
CA ALA A 245 6.62 4.67 -3.76
C ALA A 245 6.12 3.76 -2.61
N THR A 246 6.93 3.56 -1.58
CA THR A 246 6.69 2.63 -0.47
C THR A 246 6.97 3.31 0.88
N ALA A 247 6.72 2.61 1.99
CA ALA A 247 7.27 2.99 3.29
C ALA A 247 8.72 2.48 3.47
N GLY A 248 9.09 1.42 2.76
CA GLY A 248 10.45 0.86 2.72
C GLY A 248 11.34 1.31 1.57
N THR A 249 12.27 0.43 1.19
CA THR A 249 13.26 0.62 0.12
C THR A 249 12.69 0.48 -1.30
N GLY A 250 11.41 0.15 -1.44
CA GLY A 250 10.74 -0.05 -2.72
C GLY A 250 10.59 -1.50 -3.13
N THR A 251 10.24 -1.71 -4.39
CA THR A 251 10.10 -3.05 -4.98
C THR A 251 11.18 -3.25 -6.04
N ALA A 252 10.97 -2.78 -7.26
CA ALA A 252 11.93 -2.92 -8.35
C ALA A 252 13.26 -2.21 -8.03
N LEU A 253 13.23 -1.01 -7.42
CA LEU A 253 14.47 -0.32 -7.08
C LEU A 253 15.12 -0.88 -5.81
N SER A 254 14.39 -1.57 -4.93
CA SER A 254 14.97 -2.30 -3.80
C SER A 254 15.94 -3.39 -4.26
N VAL A 255 15.62 -4.07 -5.38
CA VAL A 255 16.54 -5.03 -6.02
C VAL A 255 17.85 -4.36 -6.45
N LEU A 256 17.76 -3.14 -6.99
CA LEU A 256 18.95 -2.38 -7.41
C LEU A 256 19.76 -1.89 -6.22
N TYR A 257 19.09 -1.38 -5.18
CA TYR A 257 19.74 -0.96 -3.93
C TYR A 257 20.51 -2.11 -3.29
N GLU A 258 19.89 -3.28 -3.18
CA GLU A 258 20.51 -4.44 -2.55
C GLU A 258 21.63 -5.04 -3.41
N ALA A 259 21.46 -5.12 -4.73
CA ALA A 259 22.54 -5.52 -5.64
C ALA A 259 23.76 -4.57 -5.54
N TRP A 260 23.51 -3.26 -5.46
CA TRP A 260 24.57 -2.25 -5.31
C TRP A 260 25.28 -2.37 -3.95
N LYS A 261 24.52 -2.62 -2.87
CA LYS A 261 25.02 -2.88 -1.52
C LYS A 261 25.94 -4.10 -1.48
N GLN A 262 25.60 -5.16 -2.22
CA GLN A 262 26.41 -6.38 -2.36
C GLN A 262 27.69 -6.20 -3.20
N GLY A 263 27.99 -4.97 -3.63
CA GLY A 263 29.23 -4.63 -4.34
C GLY A 263 29.15 -4.74 -5.86
N LYS A 264 27.99 -5.14 -6.42
CA LYS A 264 27.80 -5.16 -7.88
C LYS A 264 27.77 -3.74 -8.42
N ARG A 265 28.32 -3.54 -9.62
CA ARG A 265 28.36 -2.25 -10.29
C ARG A 265 27.74 -2.38 -11.67
N PHE A 266 26.73 -1.55 -11.93
CA PHE A 266 25.91 -1.57 -13.13
C PHE A 266 25.41 -0.15 -13.41
N GLN A 267 24.81 0.05 -14.58
CA GLN A 267 24.13 1.29 -14.94
C GLN A 267 22.62 1.05 -15.07
N VAL A 268 21.83 2.07 -14.76
CA VAL A 268 20.37 2.04 -14.88
C VAL A 268 19.93 2.98 -16.00
N LEU A 269 19.07 2.49 -16.88
CA LEU A 269 18.28 3.32 -17.79
C LEU A 269 16.89 3.49 -17.18
N ALA A 270 16.48 4.73 -16.92
CA ALA A 270 15.14 5.03 -16.43
C ALA A 270 14.32 5.68 -17.56
N GLY A 271 13.23 5.05 -17.98
CA GLY A 271 12.28 5.70 -18.87
C GLY A 271 11.67 6.94 -18.20
N GLU A 272 11.57 8.07 -18.90
CA GLU A 272 11.07 9.32 -18.33
C GLU A 272 9.68 9.16 -17.69
N THR A 273 8.86 8.24 -18.22
CA THR A 273 7.51 7.89 -17.77
C THR A 273 6.52 9.05 -17.92
N ARG A 274 6.11 9.32 -19.15
CA ARG A 274 5.04 10.30 -19.43
C ARG A 274 3.68 9.83 -18.86
N PRO A 275 2.77 10.77 -18.53
CA PRO A 275 2.92 12.23 -18.60
C PRO A 275 3.47 12.88 -17.32
N LEU A 276 3.54 12.15 -16.20
CA LEU A 276 3.89 12.71 -14.87
C LEU A 276 5.38 12.68 -14.56
N LEU A 277 6.18 12.11 -15.47
CA LEU A 277 7.63 12.12 -15.43
C LEU A 277 8.20 11.40 -14.20
N GLN A 278 7.58 10.28 -13.82
CA GLN A 278 7.95 9.54 -12.62
C GLN A 278 9.40 9.05 -12.65
N GLY A 279 9.86 8.57 -13.80
CA GLY A 279 11.21 8.03 -13.93
C GLY A 279 12.26 9.13 -13.91
N SER A 280 12.04 10.22 -14.64
CA SER A 280 13.00 11.32 -14.70
C SER A 280 13.03 12.17 -13.42
N ARG A 281 11.89 12.38 -12.75
CA ARG A 281 11.80 13.22 -11.55
C ARG A 281 12.10 12.47 -10.26
N LEU A 282 11.61 11.23 -10.12
CA LEU A 282 11.70 10.50 -8.86
C LEU A 282 12.74 9.39 -8.91
N THR A 283 12.65 8.47 -9.87
CA THR A 283 13.58 7.34 -9.98
C THR A 283 15.02 7.80 -10.17
N ALA A 284 15.26 8.72 -11.11
CA ALA A 284 16.60 9.27 -11.31
C ALA A 284 17.13 9.97 -10.05
N TRP A 285 16.27 10.74 -9.37
CA TRP A 285 16.63 11.43 -8.13
C TRP A 285 17.03 10.47 -7.01
N GLU A 286 16.25 9.41 -6.75
CA GLU A 286 16.56 8.48 -5.66
C GLU A 286 17.78 7.59 -5.98
N LEU A 287 17.97 7.19 -7.24
CA LEU A 287 19.17 6.44 -7.65
C LEU A 287 20.44 7.30 -7.53
N GLN A 288 20.40 8.55 -8.01
CA GLN A 288 21.51 9.49 -7.88
C GLN A 288 21.86 9.75 -6.41
N LYS A 289 20.84 9.95 -5.56
CA LYS A 289 21.03 10.19 -4.12
C LYS A 289 21.68 9.00 -3.40
N ASN A 290 21.51 7.79 -3.91
CA ASN A 290 22.14 6.57 -3.42
C ASN A 290 23.43 6.18 -4.21
N GLY A 291 23.90 7.05 -5.11
CA GLY A 291 25.15 6.84 -5.85
C GLY A 291 25.09 5.75 -6.93
N ILE A 292 23.90 5.35 -7.36
CA ILE A 292 23.71 4.38 -8.45
C ILE A 292 23.68 5.15 -9.78
N PRO A 293 24.57 4.84 -10.75
CA PRO A 293 24.57 5.49 -12.05
C PRO A 293 23.23 5.29 -12.78
N VAL A 294 22.63 6.40 -13.21
CA VAL A 294 21.36 6.38 -13.94
C VAL A 294 21.39 7.38 -15.09
N GLU A 295 20.86 6.96 -16.22
CA GLU A 295 20.56 7.79 -17.38
C GLU A 295 19.06 7.78 -17.65
N VAL A 296 18.49 8.95 -17.92
CA VAL A 296 17.07 9.08 -18.27
C VAL A 296 16.93 9.01 -19.79
N ILE A 297 16.04 8.13 -20.25
CA ILE A 297 15.70 8.00 -21.67
C ILE A 297 14.24 8.36 -21.92
N CYS A 298 13.92 8.88 -23.11
CA CYS A 298 12.53 9.02 -23.53
C CYS A 298 11.87 7.64 -23.59
N ASP A 299 10.59 7.53 -23.26
CA ASP A 299 9.89 6.23 -23.23
C ASP A 299 9.95 5.51 -24.59
N GLY A 300 9.94 6.26 -25.70
CA GLY A 300 10.05 5.71 -27.06
C GLY A 300 11.45 5.28 -27.48
N ALA A 301 12.50 5.57 -26.70
CA ALA A 301 13.87 5.16 -26.96
C ALA A 301 14.24 3.81 -26.31
N ALA A 302 13.27 3.14 -25.67
CA ALA A 302 13.49 1.86 -25.00
C ALA A 302 13.54 0.65 -25.97
N GLY A 303 13.02 0.79 -27.18
CA GLY A 303 13.01 -0.26 -28.23
C GLY A 303 14.15 -0.08 -29.23
#